data_AF-A0A850BVL1-F1
#
_entry.id   AF-A0A850BVL1-F1
#
_cell.length_a   1.000
_cell.length_b   1.000
_cell.length_c   1.000
_cell.angle_alpha   90.00
_cell.angle_beta   90.00
_cell.angle_gamma   90.00
#
_symmetry.space_group_name_H-M   'P 1'
#
loop_
_entity.id
_entity.type
_entity.pdbx_description
1 polymer ?
#
loop_
_entity_poly.entity_id
_entity_poly.type
_entity_poly.pdbx_seq_one_letter_code
_entity_poly.pdbx_strand_id
1 'polypeptide(L)'
;GSNASAAGARGATPLITSVGPVGAVSLSFRRERALDPDERTFLSTVARVGAHALERTRLFHQIEKAEHKLSTIVRTAPVAIMVFDFDGSVRAWNPAAEALFGWPAEEAIGRFMPAVPEERRAEFLGYLDALARGEEFAGREMLRRRKGGDLIPVAVWWARLDNKDGSTQCLAIAKEIASDIPEGAVEGRGSRGAGA
;
A
#
# COMPACT_ATOMS: atom_id res chain seq x y z
N GLY A 1 44.07 -14.96 -34.66
CA GLY A 1 43.87 -16.37 -34.29
C GLY A 1 42.62 -16.44 -33.43
N SER A 2 41.53 -17.03 -33.90
CA SER A 2 41.38 -18.49 -33.97
C SER A 2 41.83 -19.14 -32.66
N ASN A 3 40.91 -19.25 -31.71
CA ASN A 3 41.03 -20.22 -30.63
C ASN A 3 39.68 -20.95 -30.50
N ALA A 4 39.34 -21.68 -31.56
CA ALA A 4 38.37 -22.76 -31.51
C ALA A 4 39.10 -23.99 -30.95
N SER A 5 38.99 -24.22 -29.63
CA SER A 5 39.53 -25.39 -28.92
C SER A 5 39.03 -25.31 -27.46
N ALA A 6 38.20 -26.18 -26.90
CA ALA A 6 37.70 -27.48 -27.29
C ALA A 6 36.20 -27.55 -26.95
N ALA A 7 35.36 -27.97 -27.89
CA ALA A 7 33.95 -28.24 -27.63
C ALA A 7 33.85 -29.54 -26.81
N GLY A 8 34.06 -29.44 -25.50
CA GLY A 8 33.69 -30.49 -24.56
C GLY A 8 32.18 -30.67 -24.57
N ALA A 9 31.69 -31.91 -24.51
CA ALA A 9 30.25 -32.19 -24.43
C ALA A 9 29.61 -31.38 -23.29
N ARG A 10 28.43 -30.81 -23.56
CA ARG A 10 27.65 -30.05 -22.60
C ARG A 10 26.25 -30.65 -22.47
N GLY A 11 25.85 -30.91 -21.23
CA GLY A 11 24.45 -31.12 -20.90
C GLY A 11 23.87 -29.83 -20.35
N ALA A 12 22.70 -29.41 -20.83
CA ALA A 12 22.04 -28.22 -20.32
C ALA A 12 20.55 -28.49 -20.10
N THR A 13 20.02 -27.98 -18.99
CA THR A 13 18.60 -27.99 -18.67
C THR A 13 18.15 -26.55 -18.43
N PRO A 14 17.05 -26.09 -19.06
CA PRO A 14 16.54 -24.74 -18.85
C PRO A 14 16.01 -24.56 -17.42
N LEU A 15 16.18 -23.34 -16.89
CA LEU A 15 15.50 -22.84 -15.71
C LEU A 15 14.17 -22.24 -16.17
N ILE A 16 13.06 -22.93 -15.94
CA ILE A 16 11.73 -22.50 -16.39
C ILE A 16 10.90 -22.08 -15.18
N THR A 17 10.42 -20.84 -15.20
CA THR A 17 9.49 -20.27 -14.21
C THR A 17 8.10 -20.15 -14.82
N SER A 18 7.08 -19.71 -14.06
CA SER A 18 5.74 -19.46 -14.61
C SER A 18 5.71 -18.40 -15.72
N VAL A 19 6.69 -17.49 -15.74
CA VAL A 19 6.83 -16.43 -16.76
C VAL A 19 7.71 -16.81 -17.94
N GLY A 20 8.16 -18.07 -18.01
CA GLY A 20 9.00 -18.61 -19.07
C GLY A 20 10.44 -18.93 -18.65
N PRO A 21 11.31 -19.26 -19.62
CA PRO A 21 12.71 -19.59 -19.36
C PRO A 21 13.50 -18.36 -18.90
N VAL A 22 14.19 -18.48 -17.77
CA VAL A 22 14.99 -17.40 -17.15
C VAL A 22 16.49 -17.66 -17.21
N GLY A 23 16.90 -18.85 -17.69
CA GLY A 23 18.30 -19.24 -17.81
C GLY A 23 18.44 -20.74 -18.07
N ALA A 24 19.63 -21.28 -17.84
CA ALA A 24 19.90 -22.72 -17.92
C ALA A 24 20.98 -23.13 -16.91
N VAL A 25 20.85 -24.35 -16.39
CA VAL A 25 21.92 -25.04 -15.67
C VAL A 25 22.65 -25.90 -16.67
N SER A 26 23.98 -25.83 -16.70
CA SER A 26 24.78 -26.66 -17.61
C SER A 26 25.91 -27.39 -16.87
N LEU A 27 26.18 -28.62 -17.30
CA LEU A 27 27.39 -29.35 -16.98
C LEU A 27 28.28 -29.38 -18.22
N SER A 28 29.56 -29.09 -18.02
CA SER A 28 30.59 -29.11 -19.07
C SER A 28 31.65 -30.15 -18.74
N PHE A 29 32.07 -30.94 -19.72
CA PHE A 29 33.05 -32.01 -19.55
C PHE A 29 34.31 -31.76 -20.38
N ARG A 30 35.46 -32.25 -19.91
CA ARG A 30 36.73 -32.16 -20.65
C ARG A 30 36.80 -33.07 -21.88
N ARG A 31 35.97 -34.11 -21.94
CA ARG A 31 35.89 -35.07 -23.05
C ARG A 31 34.42 -35.28 -23.44
N GLU A 32 34.18 -35.59 -24.70
CA GLU A 32 32.84 -35.90 -25.19
C GLU A 32 32.32 -37.18 -24.54
N ARG A 33 31.17 -37.09 -23.85
CA ARG A 33 30.47 -38.21 -23.23
C ARG A 33 28.99 -37.93 -23.09
N ALA A 34 28.19 -39.00 -23.08
CA ALA A 34 26.78 -38.90 -22.73
C ALA A 34 26.61 -38.66 -21.21
N LEU A 35 25.54 -37.94 -20.85
CA LEU A 35 25.05 -37.90 -19.48
C LEU A 35 24.34 -39.21 -19.16
N ASP A 36 24.71 -39.82 -18.05
CA ASP A 36 23.99 -40.96 -17.50
C ASP A 36 22.61 -40.53 -16.92
N PRO A 37 21.71 -41.48 -16.61
CA PRO A 37 20.38 -41.16 -16.09
C PRO A 37 20.39 -40.38 -14.75
N ASP A 38 21.37 -40.62 -13.89
CA ASP A 38 21.46 -39.97 -12.58
C ASP A 38 21.90 -38.52 -12.73
N GLU A 39 22.85 -38.25 -13.62
CA GLU A 39 23.29 -36.89 -13.96
C GLU A 39 22.19 -36.06 -14.61
N ARG A 40 21.38 -36.68 -15.48
CA ARG A 40 20.19 -36.02 -16.07
C ARG A 40 19.17 -35.68 -15.00
N THR A 41 18.92 -36.62 -14.09
CA THR A 41 17.97 -36.45 -12.98
C THR A 41 18.45 -35.35 -12.03
N PHE A 42 19.75 -35.33 -11.72
CA PHE A 42 20.39 -34.29 -10.92
C PHE A 42 20.25 -32.92 -11.60
N LEU A 43 20.62 -32.80 -12.88
CA LEU A 43 20.49 -31.55 -13.64
C LEU A 43 19.06 -31.03 -13.67
N SER A 44 18.09 -31.91 -13.91
CA SER A 44 16.66 -31.56 -13.89
C SER A 44 16.20 -31.08 -12.52
N THR A 45 16.66 -31.75 -11.46
CA THR A 45 16.33 -31.38 -10.08
C THR A 45 16.91 -30.03 -9.70
N VAL A 46 18.20 -29.80 -9.99
CA VAL A 46 18.87 -28.52 -9.74
C VAL A 46 18.21 -27.41 -10.55
N ALA A 47 17.87 -27.65 -11.82
CA ALA A 47 17.19 -26.66 -12.64
C ALA A 47 15.81 -26.30 -12.09
N ARG A 48 15.01 -27.28 -11.67
CA ARG A 48 13.69 -27.05 -11.09
C ARG A 48 13.76 -26.28 -9.76
N VAL A 49 14.65 -26.70 -8.85
CA VAL A 49 14.84 -26.02 -7.55
C VAL A 49 15.38 -24.61 -7.76
N GLY A 50 16.35 -24.43 -8.67
CA GLY A 50 16.88 -23.13 -9.04
C GLY A 50 15.82 -22.20 -9.63
N ALA A 51 14.96 -22.71 -10.52
CA ALA A 51 13.87 -21.94 -11.09
C ALA A 51 12.85 -21.50 -10.03
N HIS A 52 12.45 -22.40 -9.12
CA HIS A 52 11.57 -22.06 -7.99
C HIS A 52 12.19 -21.00 -7.06
N ALA A 53 13.48 -21.11 -6.76
CA ALA A 53 14.18 -20.14 -5.91
C ALA A 53 14.23 -18.75 -6.58
N LEU A 54 14.59 -18.70 -7.86
CA LEU A 54 14.62 -17.45 -8.64
C LEU A 54 13.24 -16.79 -8.73
N GLU A 55 12.20 -17.59 -8.96
CA GLU A 55 10.82 -17.12 -9.01
C GLU A 55 10.38 -16.52 -7.67
N ARG A 56 10.67 -17.19 -6.55
CA ARG A 56 10.35 -16.69 -5.21
C ARG A 56 11.06 -15.36 -4.91
N THR A 57 12.35 -15.26 -5.23
CA THR A 57 13.11 -14.00 -5.04
C THR A 57 12.54 -12.87 -5.90
N ARG A 58 12.16 -13.17 -7.15
CA ARG A 58 11.53 -12.19 -8.04
C ARG A 58 10.19 -11.69 -7.48
N LEU A 59 9.31 -12.60 -7.06
CA LEU A 59 8.00 -12.25 -6.49
C LEU A 59 8.16 -11.40 -5.22
N PHE A 60 9.10 -11.78 -4.34
CA PHE A 60 9.42 -11.00 -3.14
C PHE A 60 9.84 -9.56 -3.50
N HIS A 61 10.77 -9.40 -4.44
CA HIS A 61 11.21 -8.07 -4.85
C HIS A 61 10.11 -7.26 -5.54
N GLN A 62 9.20 -7.91 -6.26
CA GLN A 62 8.03 -7.24 -6.86
C GLN A 62 7.09 -6.68 -5.79
N ILE A 63 6.84 -7.44 -4.72
CA ILE A 63 6.04 -6.98 -3.57
C ILE A 63 6.72 -5.80 -2.89
N GLU A 64 8.00 -5.94 -2.54
CA GLU A 64 8.79 -4.89 -1.89
C GLU A 64 8.80 -3.58 -2.71
N LYS A 65 9.01 -3.70 -4.03
CA LYS A 65 8.99 -2.55 -4.94
C LYS A 65 7.62 -1.88 -5.02
N ALA A 66 6.54 -2.67 -5.04
CA ALA A 66 5.19 -2.14 -5.04
C ALA A 66 4.86 -1.42 -3.72
N GLU A 67 5.19 -2.03 -2.58
CA GLU A 67 5.02 -1.43 -1.25
C GLU A 67 5.81 -0.13 -1.11
N HIS A 68 7.09 -0.13 -1.51
CA HIS A 68 7.93 1.07 -1.48
C HIS A 68 7.37 2.19 -2.36
N LYS A 69 6.86 1.86 -3.55
CA LYS A 69 6.24 2.83 -4.45
C LYS A 69 4.98 3.44 -3.82
N LEU A 70 4.08 2.62 -3.28
CA LEU A 70 2.85 3.10 -2.64
C LEU A 70 3.14 3.93 -1.38
N SER A 71 4.05 3.47 -0.52
CA SER A 71 4.52 4.21 0.65
C SER A 71 5.07 5.58 0.28
N THR A 72 5.89 5.64 -0.78
CA THR A 72 6.45 6.90 -1.28
C THR A 72 5.36 7.83 -1.76
N ILE A 73 4.39 7.36 -2.56
CA ILE A 73 3.27 8.16 -3.04
C ILE A 73 2.50 8.79 -1.87
N VAL A 74 2.13 8.00 -0.86
CA VAL A 74 1.38 8.49 0.32
C VAL A 74 2.20 9.50 1.12
N ARG A 75 3.49 9.23 1.32
CA ARG A 75 4.40 10.08 2.09
C ARG A 75 4.67 11.42 1.40
N THR A 76 4.74 11.45 0.07
CA THR A 76 4.99 12.68 -0.71
C THR A 76 3.71 13.40 -1.14
N ALA A 77 2.53 12.87 -0.82
CA ALA A 77 1.28 13.49 -1.20
C ALA A 77 1.15 14.89 -0.55
N PRO A 78 0.74 15.93 -1.29
CA PRO A 78 0.59 17.29 -0.76
C PRO A 78 -0.73 17.50 0.00
N VAL A 79 -1.43 16.41 0.35
CA VAL A 79 -2.71 16.42 1.05
C VAL A 79 -2.64 15.48 2.24
N ALA A 80 -3.33 15.82 3.31
CA ALA A 80 -3.39 14.97 4.49
C ALA A 80 -4.14 13.68 4.14
N ILE A 81 -3.48 12.54 4.35
CA ILE A 81 -4.04 11.21 4.15
C ILE A 81 -3.98 10.48 5.48
N MET A 82 -5.13 9.97 5.90
CA MET A 82 -5.32 9.29 7.18
C MET A 82 -6.10 8.00 6.95
N VAL A 83 -5.74 6.97 7.71
CA VAL A 83 -6.56 5.75 7.81
C VAL A 83 -6.91 5.54 9.27
N PHE A 84 -8.14 5.16 9.56
CA PHE A 84 -8.61 4.84 10.90
C PHE A 84 -9.65 3.73 10.85
N ASP A 85 -9.80 3.02 11.97
CA ASP A 85 -10.85 2.01 12.14
C ASP A 85 -12.21 2.67 12.45
N PHE A 86 -13.28 1.90 12.41
CA PHE A 86 -14.65 2.37 12.69
C PHE A 86 -14.90 2.75 14.16
N ASP A 87 -13.96 2.48 15.06
CA ASP A 87 -13.96 3.01 16.43
C ASP A 87 -13.26 4.40 16.53
N GLY A 88 -12.74 4.91 15.41
CA GLY A 88 -12.00 6.16 15.31
C GLY A 88 -10.50 6.06 15.61
N SER A 89 -9.98 4.85 15.87
CA SER A 89 -8.55 4.61 16.13
C SER A 89 -7.71 4.80 14.86
N VAL A 90 -6.74 5.71 14.90
CA VAL A 90 -5.87 6.03 13.76
C VAL A 90 -4.89 4.88 13.50
N ARG A 91 -4.77 4.51 12.22
CA ARG A 91 -3.89 3.45 11.71
C ARG A 91 -2.81 3.97 10.78
N ALA A 92 -3.09 5.05 10.05
CA ALA A 92 -2.09 5.72 9.22
C ALA A 92 -2.25 7.24 9.27
N TRP A 93 -1.12 7.92 9.20
CA TRP A 93 -1.01 9.37 9.28
C TRP A 93 0.18 9.82 8.45
N ASN A 94 -0.05 10.44 7.29
CA ASN A 94 1.05 10.85 6.42
C ASN A 94 1.67 12.20 6.85
N PRO A 95 2.86 12.57 6.36
CA PRO A 95 3.51 13.84 6.74
C PRO A 95 2.68 15.09 6.46
N ALA A 96 1.84 15.08 5.43
CA ALA A 96 0.93 16.19 5.17
C ALA A 96 -0.18 16.30 6.22
N ALA A 97 -0.61 15.19 6.84
CA ALA A 97 -1.51 15.21 7.98
C ALA A 97 -0.81 15.75 9.24
N GLU A 98 0.47 15.43 9.43
CA GLU A 98 1.29 16.04 10.50
C GLU A 98 1.39 17.55 10.32
N ALA A 99 1.68 18.02 9.11
CA ALA A 99 1.75 19.44 8.80
C ALA A 99 0.38 20.14 8.97
N LEU A 100 -0.71 19.47 8.55
CA LEU A 100 -2.06 20.04 8.61
C LEU A 100 -2.63 20.10 10.02
N PHE A 101 -2.38 19.12 10.88
CA PHE A 101 -2.99 19.08 12.21
C PHE A 101 -1.99 19.27 13.35
N GLY A 102 -0.69 19.27 13.09
CA GLY A 102 0.37 19.48 14.08
C GLY A 102 0.65 18.26 14.97
N TRP A 103 0.07 17.10 14.68
CA TRP A 103 0.31 15.85 15.41
C TRP A 103 1.32 15.00 14.63
N PRO A 104 2.47 14.62 15.23
CA PRO A 104 3.36 13.64 14.60
C PRO A 104 2.68 12.27 14.56
N ALA A 105 2.99 11.46 13.54
CA ALA A 105 2.36 10.16 13.30
C ALA A 105 2.51 9.23 14.51
N GLU A 106 3.66 9.27 15.20
CA GLU A 106 3.94 8.46 16.40
C GLU A 106 3.01 8.81 17.57
N GLU A 107 2.47 10.04 17.61
CA GLU A 107 1.49 10.45 18.61
C GLU A 107 0.05 10.27 18.15
N ALA A 108 -0.21 10.24 16.84
CA ALA A 108 -1.55 10.09 16.29
C ALA A 108 -1.97 8.62 16.19
N ILE A 109 -1.08 7.74 15.73
CA ILE A 109 -1.35 6.33 15.50
C ILE A 109 -1.70 5.61 16.81
N GLY A 110 -2.74 4.79 16.75
CA GLY A 110 -3.28 4.06 17.89
C GLY A 110 -4.16 4.88 18.83
N ARG A 111 -4.30 6.19 18.60
CA ARG A 111 -5.23 7.05 19.34
C ARG A 111 -6.53 7.23 18.57
N PHE A 112 -7.60 7.56 19.30
CA PHE A 112 -8.80 8.11 18.70
C PHE A 112 -8.45 9.42 17.97
N MET A 113 -8.97 9.60 16.76
CA MET A 113 -8.74 10.74 15.85
C MET A 113 -8.46 12.06 16.59
N PRO A 114 -7.18 12.50 16.72
CA PRO A 114 -6.83 13.61 17.61
C PRO A 114 -7.28 14.97 17.07
N ALA A 115 -7.53 15.05 15.76
CA ALA A 115 -8.06 16.23 15.09
C ALA A 115 -9.56 16.48 15.35
N VAL A 116 -10.25 15.54 16.01
CA VAL A 116 -11.67 15.69 16.38
C VAL A 116 -11.75 16.27 17.80
N PRO A 117 -12.39 17.45 17.98
CA PRO A 117 -12.71 17.98 19.31
C PRO A 117 -13.53 16.98 20.14
N GLU A 118 -13.37 16.99 21.47
CA GLU A 118 -14.02 16.01 22.34
C GLU A 118 -15.54 16.12 22.26
N GLU A 119 -16.05 17.35 22.15
CA GLU A 119 -17.47 17.70 22.04
C GLU A 119 -18.08 17.22 20.72
N ARG A 120 -17.23 16.92 19.72
CA ARG A 120 -17.64 16.45 18.38
C ARG A 120 -17.35 14.97 18.14
N ARG A 121 -16.91 14.22 19.15
CA ARG A 121 -16.67 12.78 19.01
C ARG A 121 -17.92 12.00 18.61
N ALA A 122 -19.07 12.33 19.20
CA ALA A 122 -20.34 11.69 18.86
C ALA A 122 -20.74 11.93 17.40
N GLU A 123 -20.56 13.16 16.90
CA GLU A 123 -20.77 13.50 15.49
C GLU A 123 -19.84 12.69 14.57
N PHE A 124 -18.55 12.60 14.94
CA PHE A 124 -17.56 11.83 14.19
C PHE A 124 -17.91 10.34 14.12
N LEU A 125 -18.29 9.73 15.24
CA LEU A 125 -18.73 8.33 15.28
C LEU A 125 -19.99 8.12 14.42
N GLY A 126 -20.92 9.07 14.41
CA GLY A 126 -22.09 9.02 13.52
C GLY A 126 -21.71 8.99 12.02
N TYR A 127 -20.65 9.69 11.61
CA TYR A 127 -20.11 9.58 10.26
C TYR A 127 -19.47 8.21 9.99
N LEU A 128 -18.77 7.62 10.97
CA LEU A 128 -18.22 6.26 10.83
C LEU A 128 -19.35 5.24 10.64
N ASP A 129 -20.41 5.32 11.44
CA ASP A 129 -21.56 4.43 11.34
C ASP A 129 -22.25 4.54 9.97
N ALA A 130 -22.37 5.76 9.44
CA ALA A 130 -22.90 6.00 8.10
C ALA A 130 -22.00 5.43 7.01
N LEU A 131 -20.69 5.63 7.11
CA LEU A 131 -19.72 5.05 6.18
C LEU A 131 -19.73 3.51 6.23
N ALA A 132 -19.95 2.92 7.40
CA ALA A 132 -20.08 1.47 7.56
C ALA A 132 -21.31 0.91 6.83
N ARG A 133 -22.38 1.70 6.71
CA ARG A 133 -23.59 1.36 5.93
C ARG A 133 -23.44 1.64 4.43
N GLY A 134 -22.27 2.11 3.98
CA GLY A 134 -21.98 2.39 2.58
C GLY A 134 -22.29 3.82 2.14
N GLU A 135 -22.51 4.75 3.07
CA GLU A 135 -22.64 6.18 2.73
C GLU A 135 -21.26 6.78 2.46
N GLU A 136 -21.09 7.49 1.35
CA GLU A 136 -19.84 8.18 1.02
C GLU A 136 -19.92 9.68 1.37
N PHE A 137 -18.79 10.24 1.79
CA PHE A 137 -18.69 11.67 2.11
C PHE A 137 -17.60 12.32 1.27
N ALA A 138 -18.00 13.13 0.28
CA ALA A 138 -17.08 13.83 -0.60
C ALA A 138 -17.11 15.33 -0.34
N GLY A 139 -15.95 15.93 -0.09
CA GLY A 139 -15.77 17.39 -0.04
C GLY A 139 -16.53 18.07 1.08
N ARG A 140 -16.79 17.38 2.21
CA ARG A 140 -17.49 17.99 3.33
C ARG A 140 -16.60 18.96 4.08
N GLU A 141 -17.07 20.19 4.22
CA GLU A 141 -16.41 21.23 4.99
C GLU A 141 -16.74 21.09 6.48
N MET A 142 -15.72 21.16 7.33
CA MET A 142 -15.87 21.00 8.78
C MET A 142 -14.71 21.66 9.52
N LEU A 143 -14.90 21.87 10.83
CA LEU A 143 -13.84 22.33 11.71
C LEU A 143 -13.11 21.14 12.33
N ARG A 144 -11.78 21.24 12.37
CA ARG A 144 -10.88 20.29 13.01
C ARG A 144 -9.90 21.01 13.92
N ARG A 145 -9.43 20.31 14.95
CA ARG A 145 -8.55 20.87 15.98
C ARG A 145 -7.10 20.49 15.70
N ARG A 146 -6.22 21.49 15.59
CA ARG A 146 -4.78 21.27 15.60
C ARG A 146 -4.30 20.88 17.00
N LYS A 147 -3.10 20.31 17.12
CA LYS A 147 -2.48 19.96 18.41
C LYS A 147 -2.40 21.14 19.38
N GLY A 148 -2.18 22.35 18.87
CA GLY A 148 -2.15 23.59 19.66
C GLY A 148 -3.52 24.06 20.20
N GLY A 149 -4.62 23.45 19.75
CA GLY A 149 -5.98 23.83 20.16
C GLY A 149 -6.75 24.62 19.10
N ASP A 150 -6.06 25.24 18.14
CA ASP A 150 -6.69 26.04 17.08
C ASP A 150 -7.65 25.21 16.23
N LEU A 151 -8.82 25.77 15.93
CA LEU A 151 -9.76 25.20 14.97
C LEU A 151 -9.42 25.69 13.57
N ILE A 152 -9.32 24.74 12.63
CA ILE A 152 -9.11 25.01 11.21
C ILE A 152 -10.27 24.48 10.36
N PRO A 153 -10.68 25.25 9.35
CA PRO A 153 -11.61 24.76 8.34
C PRO A 153 -10.90 23.79 7.38
N VAL A 154 -11.48 22.61 7.21
CA VAL A 154 -10.98 21.60 6.28
C VAL A 154 -12.12 21.05 5.43
N ALA A 155 -11.82 20.78 4.16
CA ALA A 155 -12.63 19.91 3.33
C ALA A 155 -12.12 18.47 3.47
N VAL A 156 -13.03 17.51 3.69
CA VAL A 156 -12.68 16.11 3.91
C VAL A 156 -13.45 15.18 2.97
N TRP A 157 -12.74 14.21 2.42
CA TRP A 157 -13.26 13.12 1.60
C TRP A 157 -13.02 11.80 2.32
N TRP A 158 -14.06 11.01 2.52
CA TRP A 158 -14.03 9.75 3.26
C TRP A 158 -14.43 8.62 2.32
N ALA A 159 -13.69 7.53 2.38
CA ALA A 159 -13.96 6.33 1.62
C ALA A 159 -13.78 5.09 2.49
N ARG A 160 -14.55 4.05 2.21
CA ARG A 160 -14.41 2.75 2.84
C ARG A 160 -13.24 2.00 2.19
N LEU A 161 -12.34 1.48 3.02
CA LEU A 161 -11.21 0.67 2.60
C LEU A 161 -11.46 -0.78 3.03
N ASP A 162 -11.74 -1.65 2.06
CA ASP A 162 -11.91 -3.08 2.28
C ASP A 162 -10.55 -3.79 2.18
N ASN A 163 -10.09 -4.35 3.29
CA ASN A 163 -8.82 -5.07 3.34
C ASN A 163 -8.99 -6.52 2.89
N LYS A 164 -7.90 -7.13 2.43
CA LYS A 164 -7.89 -8.53 1.96
C LYS A 164 -8.21 -9.55 3.04
N ASP A 165 -7.97 -9.20 4.31
CA ASP A 165 -8.29 -10.05 5.47
C ASP A 165 -9.78 -9.98 5.88
N GLY A 166 -10.59 -9.21 5.16
CA GLY A 166 -12.00 -8.99 5.45
C GLY A 166 -12.25 -7.89 6.48
N SER A 167 -11.22 -7.27 7.05
CA SER A 167 -11.38 -6.07 7.87
C SER A 167 -11.74 -4.88 6.99
N THR A 168 -12.42 -3.90 7.59
CA THR A 168 -12.79 -2.66 6.91
C THR A 168 -12.28 -1.47 7.70
N GLN A 169 -11.71 -0.51 6.99
CA GLN A 169 -11.17 0.73 7.54
C GLN A 169 -11.75 1.92 6.81
N CYS A 170 -11.46 3.11 7.32
CA CYS A 170 -11.85 4.37 6.73
C CYS A 170 -10.60 5.08 6.22
N LEU A 171 -10.60 5.43 4.95
CA LEU A 171 -9.64 6.38 4.37
C LEU A 171 -10.25 7.77 4.46
N ALA A 172 -9.49 8.74 4.99
CA ALA A 172 -9.84 10.15 4.88
C ALA A 172 -8.72 10.94 4.22
N ILE A 173 -9.11 11.80 3.29
CA ILE A 173 -8.24 12.82 2.71
C ILE A 173 -8.76 14.17 3.22
N ALA A 174 -7.87 15.00 3.76
CA ALA A 174 -8.22 16.33 4.24
C ALA A 174 -7.34 17.40 3.59
N LYS A 175 -7.94 18.56 3.35
CA LYS A 175 -7.24 19.75 2.87
C LYS A 175 -7.77 20.97 3.61
N GLU A 176 -6.85 21.84 4.05
CA GLU A 176 -7.20 23.16 4.56
C GLU A 176 -7.83 23.99 3.44
N ILE A 177 -8.94 24.65 3.76
CA ILE A 177 -9.61 25.55 2.85
C ILE A 177 -9.53 26.97 3.42
N ALA A 178 -9.39 27.96 2.55
CA ALA A 178 -9.58 29.34 2.97
C ALA A 178 -11.08 29.52 3.20
N SER A 179 -11.54 29.51 4.45
CA SER A 179 -12.97 29.74 4.71
C SER A 179 -13.23 30.52 5.99
N ASP A 180 -14.12 31.49 5.81
CA ASP A 180 -14.94 32.17 6.80
C ASP A 180 -16.13 31.23 7.08
N ILE A 181 -15.91 30.11 7.79
CA ILE A 181 -17.03 29.24 8.21
C ILE A 181 -17.74 29.97 9.36
N PRO A 182 -18.97 30.50 9.18
CA PRO A 182 -19.66 31.12 10.30
C PRO A 182 -19.93 30.05 11.37
N GLU A 183 -19.83 30.43 12.65
CA GLU A 183 -19.91 29.54 13.82
C GLU A 183 -21.16 28.64 13.92
N GLY A 184 -22.11 28.72 12.97
CA GLY A 184 -23.31 27.88 12.85
C GLY A 184 -23.46 27.05 11.56
N ALA A 185 -22.53 27.09 10.59
CA ALA A 185 -22.71 26.39 9.31
C ALA A 185 -22.44 24.87 9.32
N VAL A 186 -22.18 24.28 10.50
CA VAL A 186 -21.85 22.84 10.67
C VAL A 186 -23.09 21.94 10.68
N GLU A 187 -24.27 22.45 10.36
CA GLU A 187 -25.46 21.61 10.14
C GLU A 187 -25.44 21.00 8.74
N GLY A 188 -24.87 19.80 8.68
CA GLY A 188 -25.15 18.70 7.74
C GLY A 188 -26.02 19.00 6.52
N ARG A 189 -25.55 19.80 5.56
CA ARG A 189 -26.00 19.69 4.19
C ARG A 189 -25.18 18.63 3.49
N GLY A 190 -25.66 17.39 3.58
CA GLY A 190 -25.24 16.35 2.65
C GLY A 190 -25.54 16.83 1.23
N SER A 191 -24.48 17.10 0.46
CA SER A 191 -24.60 17.21 -0.99
C SER A 191 -25.03 15.85 -1.53
N ARG A 192 -26.34 15.67 -1.72
CA ARG A 192 -26.83 14.69 -2.69
C ARG A 192 -26.36 15.15 -4.07
N GLY A 193 -25.45 14.41 -4.67
CA GLY A 193 -25.04 14.58 -6.06
C GLY A 193 -23.86 13.68 -6.36
N ALA A 194 -23.89 12.79 -7.34
CA ALA A 194 -24.91 12.49 -8.33
C ALA A 194 -24.71 11.05 -8.78
N GLY A 195 -25.80 10.31 -8.93
CA GLY A 195 -25.80 9.12 -9.77
C GLY A 195 -25.66 9.54 -11.23
N ALA A 196 -24.72 8.92 -11.93
CA ALA A 196 -24.75 8.58 -13.34
C ALA A 196 -23.74 7.46 -13.58
#